data_AF-A0A562C4X7-F1
#
_entry.id   AF-A0A562C4X7-F1
#
_cell.length_a   1.000
_cell.length_b   1.000
_cell.length_c   1.000
_cell.angle_alpha   90.00
_cell.angle_beta   90.00
_cell.angle_gamma   90.00
#
_symmetry.space_group_name_H-M   'P 1'
#
loop_
_entity.id
_entity.type
_entity.pdbx_description
1 polymer ?
#
loop_
_entity_poly.entity_id
_entity_poly.type
_entity_poly.pdbx_seq_one_letter_code
_entity_poly.pdbx_strand_id
1 'polypeptide(L)' 'MADQFDVTLEDRDLMIEVELTTNLIIAASASDERLSLDEIDRILGVSDPS' A
#
# COMPACT_ATOMS: atom_id res chain seq x y z
N MET A 1 -20.86 18.95 -10.01
CA MET A 1 -20.17 17.65 -9.94
C MET A 1 -19.50 17.65 -8.60
N ALA A 2 -20.06 16.91 -7.62
CA ALA A 2 -19.35 16.73 -6.35
C ALA A 2 -18.11 15.90 -6.70
N ASP A 3 -16.93 16.43 -6.37
CA ASP A 3 -15.66 15.81 -6.70
C ASP A 3 -15.59 14.51 -5.89
N GLN A 4 -15.76 13.37 -6.56
CA GLN A 4 -15.81 12.04 -5.93
C GLN A 4 -14.51 11.71 -5.17
N PHE A 5 -13.47 12.52 -5.37
CA PHE A 5 -12.17 12.42 -4.74
C PHE A 5 -11.94 13.50 -3.66
N ASP A 6 -12.90 14.40 -3.41
CA ASP A 6 -12.88 15.37 -2.30
C ASP A 6 -13.44 14.71 -1.03
N VAL A 7 -12.89 13.55 -0.73
CA VAL A 7 -12.98 12.91 0.60
C VAL A 7 -11.94 13.60 1.46
N THR A 8 -12.40 14.22 2.55
CA THR A 8 -11.50 14.79 3.56
C THR A 8 -10.55 13.70 4.04
N LEU A 9 -9.23 13.93 3.89
CA LEU A 9 -8.09 13.10 4.30
C LEU A 9 -8.01 12.87 5.83
N GLU A 10 -9.15 12.66 6.48
CA GLU A 10 -9.30 12.37 7.91
C GLU A 10 -9.54 10.88 8.17
N ASP A 11 -9.89 10.11 7.13
CA ASP A 11 -10.02 8.67 7.24
C ASP A 11 -8.61 8.04 7.30
N ARG A 12 -8.17 7.81 8.54
CA ARG A 12 -6.87 7.21 8.86
C ARG A 12 -6.71 5.85 8.19
N ASP A 13 -7.79 5.09 8.00
CA ASP A 13 -7.73 3.77 7.38
C ASP A 13 -7.49 3.92 5.87
N LEU A 14 -8.15 4.88 5.22
CA LEU A 14 -7.88 5.23 3.81
C LEU A 14 -6.43 5.69 3.60
N MET A 15 -5.89 6.49 4.52
CA MET A 15 -4.49 6.93 4.44
C MET A 15 -3.49 5.77 4.54
N ILE A 16 -3.77 4.80 5.41
CA ILE A 16 -2.97 3.58 5.54
C ILE A 16 -3.01 2.77 4.23
N GLU A 17 -4.18 2.63 3.61
CA GLU A 17 -4.31 1.91 2.33
C GLU A 17 -3.54 2.59 1.19
N VAL A 18 -3.57 3.92 1.12
CA VAL A 18 -2.82 4.71 0.12
C VAL A 18 -1.32 4.56 0.31
N GLU A 19 -0.83 4.64 1.56
CA GLU A 19 0.57 4.43 1.89
C GLU A 19 1.04 3.03 1.51
N LEU A 20 0.26 2.01 1.86
CA LEU A 20 0.56 0.62 1.58
C LEU A 20 0.57 0.31 0.07
N THR A 21 -0.39 0.87 -0.68
CA THR A 21 -0.43 0.77 -2.14
C THR A 21 0.78 1.47 -2.77
N THR A 22 1.17 2.64 -2.25
CA THR A 22 2.34 3.38 -2.73
C THR A 22 3.62 2.59 -2.50
N ASN A 23 3.78 1.98 -1.33
CA ASN A 23 4.94 1.14 -1.00
C ASN A 23 5.05 -0.06 -1.93
N LEU A 24 3.93 -0.72 -2.27
CA LEU A 24 3.91 -1.82 -3.25
C LEU A 24 4.32 -1.35 -4.65
N ILE A 25 3.81 -0.22 -5.13
CA ILE A 25 4.15 0.32 -6.45
C ILE A 25 5.64 0.65 -6.52
N ILE A 26 6.17 1.30 -5.49
CA ILE A 26 7.60 1.64 -5.41
C ILE A 26 8.45 0.37 -5.43
N ALA A 27 8.13 -0.61 -4.57
CA ALA A 27 8.87 -1.87 -4.50
C ALA A 27 8.85 -2.63 -5.83
N ALA A 28 7.67 -2.72 -6.47
CA ALA A 28 7.53 -3.37 -7.77
C ALA A 28 8.26 -2.62 -8.89
N SER A 29 8.30 -1.29 -8.84
CA SER A 29 9.00 -0.46 -9.83
C SER A 29 10.51 -0.44 -9.66
N ALA A 30 10.99 -0.64 -8.44
CA ALA A 30 12.41 -0.71 -8.10
C ALA A 30 13.01 -2.11 -8.25
N SER A 31 12.17 -3.13 -8.42
CA SER A 31 12.58 -4.52 -8.62
C SER A 31 12.76 -4.83 -10.10
N ASP A 32 13.89 -5.42 -10.47
CA ASP A 32 14.15 -5.91 -11.84
C ASP A 32 13.29 -7.14 -12.19
N GLU A 33 12.85 -7.89 -11.18
CA GLU A 33 11.99 -9.08 -11.30
C GLU A 33 10.73 -8.95 -10.45
N ARG A 34 9.81 -9.92 -10.52
CA ARG A 34 8.60 -9.89 -9.68
C ARG A 34 8.98 -10.02 -8.19
N LEU A 35 8.33 -9.23 -7.35
CA LEU A 35 8.45 -9.35 -5.90
C LEU A 35 8.10 -10.77 -5.44
N SER A 36 8.89 -11.28 -4.50
CA SER A 36 8.58 -12.55 -3.82
C SER A 36 7.36 -12.40 -2.91
N LEU A 37 6.70 -13.52 -2.60
CA LEU A 37 5.57 -13.51 -1.66
C LEU A 37 6.00 -13.04 -0.27
N ASP A 38 7.18 -13.45 0.20
CA ASP A 38 7.73 -12.97 1.48
C ASP A 38 7.93 -11.45 1.53
N GLU A 39 8.33 -10.82 0.42
CA GLU A 39 8.49 -9.37 0.35
C GLU A 39 7.14 -8.65 0.30
N ILE A 40 6.18 -9.20 -0.45
CA ILE A 40 4.81 -8.69 -0.47
C ILE A 40 4.22 -8.77 0.93
N ASP A 41 4.38 -9.90 1.61
CA ASP A 41 3.84 -10.12 2.96
C ASP A 41 4.43 -9.14 3.99
N ARG A 42 5.73 -8.79 3.85
CA ARG A 42 6.37 -7.78 4.70
C ARG A 42 5.84 -6.38 4.43
N ILE A 43 5.65 -6.02 3.16
CA ILE A 43 5.10 -4.70 2.77
C ILE A 43 3.64 -4.56 3.23
N LEU A 44 2.88 -5.65 3.15
CA LEU A 44 1.50 -5.74 3.63
C LEU A 44 1.40 -5.84 5.17
N GLY A 45 2.51 -6.06 5.87
CA GLY A 45 2.54 -6.26 7.32
C GLY A 45 1.89 -7.58 7.79
N VAL A 46 1.72 -8.56 6.90
CA VAL A 46 1.11 -9.87 7.21
C VAL A 46 2.14 -10.92 7.65
N SER A 47 3.44 -10.60 7.58
CA SER A 47 4.53 -11.48 8.04
C SER A 47 4.68 -11.60 9.55
N ASP A 48 3.80 -10.98 10.35
CA ASP A 48 3.87 -11.01 11.81
C ASP A 48 2.86 -12.01 12.40
N PRO A 49 3.28 -13.20 12.84
CA PRO A 49 2.46 -14.05 13.68
C PRO A 49 2.55 -13.54 15.13
N SER A 50 1.61 -12.68 15.53
CA SER A 50 1.27 -12.43 16.94
C SER A 50 -0.06 -13.08 17.31
#